data_AF-A0A8T4EPS8-F1
#
_entry.id   AF-A0A8T4EPS8-F1
#
_cell.length_a   1.000
_cell.length_b   1.000
_cell.length_c   1.000
_cell.angle_alpha   90.00
_cell.angle_beta   90.00
_cell.angle_gamma   90.00
#
_symmetry.space_group_name_H-M   'P 1'
#
loop_
_entity.id
_entity.type
_entity.pdbx_description
1 polymer ?
#
loop_
_entity_poly.entity_id
_entity_poly.type
_entity_poly.pdbx_seq_one_letter_code
_entity_poly.pdbx_strand_id
1 'polypeptide(L)' 'FRLGVPWYGKYYLVALKDHVNIGFAVTGLPKREMDLFEGKGKTMRHLKIFSEKEIDKKKIVKLLKVAKKAKCSC' A
#
# COMPACT_ATOMS: atom_id res chain seq x y z
N PHE A 1 -3.88 -11.65 -10.72
CA PHE A 1 -2.63 -11.92 -9.99
C PHE A 1 -1.46 -11.42 -10.81
N ARG A 2 -0.47 -10.78 -10.19
CA ARG A 2 0.82 -10.41 -10.81
C ARG A 2 1.93 -10.86 -9.87
N LEU A 3 3.02 -11.43 -10.39
CA LEU A 3 4.16 -11.87 -9.58
C LEU A 3 3.78 -12.78 -8.39
N GLY A 4 2.81 -13.68 -8.59
CA GLY A 4 2.34 -14.59 -7.54
C GLY A 4 1.47 -13.96 -6.45
N VAL A 5 1.12 -12.67 -6.56
CA VAL A 5 0.33 -11.97 -5.54
C VAL A 5 -0.98 -11.37 -6.07
N PRO A 6 -2.03 -11.28 -5.22
CA PRO A 6 -3.23 -10.51 -5.51
C PRO A 6 -2.87 -9.04 -5.79
N TRP A 7 -3.12 -8.60 -7.02
CA TRP A 7 -2.81 -7.25 -7.48
C TRP A 7 -4.09 -6.57 -7.97
N TYR A 8 -4.44 -5.44 -7.38
CA TYR A 8 -5.70 -4.70 -7.59
C TYR A 8 -5.43 -3.33 -8.23
N GLY A 9 -4.63 -3.31 -9.29
CA GLY A 9 -4.22 -2.10 -10.00
C GLY A 9 -3.25 -1.22 -9.20
N LYS A 10 -3.77 -0.45 -8.24
CA LYS A 10 -3.00 0.55 -7.47
C LYS A 10 -2.51 0.05 -6.11
N TYR A 11 -2.88 -1.16 -5.73
CA TYR A 11 -2.40 -1.79 -4.51
C TYR A 11 -2.31 -3.31 -4.69
N TYR A 12 -1.52 -3.95 -3.83
CA TYR A 12 -1.35 -5.40 -3.83
C TYR A 12 -1.30 -5.91 -2.38
N LEU A 13 -1.53 -7.20 -2.21
CA LEU A 13 -1.41 -7.90 -0.93
C LEU A 13 -0.36 -8.98 -1.06
N VAL A 14 0.65 -8.99 -0.19
CA VAL A 14 1.66 -10.04 -0.12
C VAL A 14 1.67 -10.57 1.31
N ALA A 15 1.52 -11.89 1.47
CA ALA A 15 1.81 -12.56 2.73
C ALA A 15 3.31 -12.89 2.76
N LEU A 16 4.04 -12.28 3.69
CA LEU A 16 5.43 -12.62 3.99
C LEU A 16 5.48 -13.54 5.22
N LYS A 17 6.67 -14.04 5.56
CA LYS A 17 6.87 -15.03 6.62
C LYS A 17 6.27 -14.63 7.97
N ASP A 18 6.37 -13.34 8.29
CA ASP A 18 6.10 -12.77 9.62
C ASP A 18 5.03 -11.67 9.60
N HIS A 19 4.62 -11.19 8.42
CA HIS A 19 3.64 -10.11 8.30
C HIS A 19 2.95 -10.11 6.94
N VAL A 20 1.80 -9.44 6.88
CA VAL A 20 1.15 -9.08 5.62
C VAL A 20 1.63 -7.70 5.21
N ASN A 21 2.01 -7.57 3.94
CA ASN A 21 2.42 -6.32 3.33
C ASN A 21 1.34 -5.87 2.33
N ILE A 22 0.76 -4.70 2.58
CA ILE A 22 -0.15 -4.04 1.66
C ILE A 22 0.64 -2.97 0.92
N GLY A 23 0.97 -3.23 -0.34
CA GLY A 23 1.69 -2.29 -1.19
C GLY A 23 0.73 -1.31 -1.87
N PHE A 24 1.12 -0.05 -1.99
CA PHE A 24 0.34 1.02 -2.60
C PHE A 24 1.18 1.79 -3.62
N ALA A 25 0.58 2.12 -4.76
CA ALA A 25 1.12 3.06 -5.70
C ALA A 25 1.07 4.48 -5.11
N VAL A 26 2.21 5.16 -5.14
CA VAL A 26 2.38 6.53 -4.65
C VAL A 26 2.92 7.49 -5.71
N THR A 27 3.10 7.01 -6.94
CA THR A 27 3.57 7.81 -8.07
C THR A 27 2.68 9.03 -8.29
N GLY A 28 3.28 10.22 -8.29
CA GLY A 28 2.57 11.48 -8.53
C GLY A 28 1.79 12.03 -7.34
N LEU A 29 1.86 11.39 -6.16
CA LEU A 29 1.32 11.96 -4.92
C LEU A 29 2.26 13.03 -4.36
N PRO A 30 1.73 14.07 -3.68
CA PRO A 30 2.57 15.02 -2.96
C PRO A 30 3.26 14.33 -1.78
N LYS A 31 4.46 14.81 -1.42
CA LYS A 31 5.28 14.22 -0.34
C LYS A 31 4.51 14.00 0.96
N ARG A 32 3.66 14.97 1.35
CA ARG A 32 2.80 14.89 2.55
C ARG A 32 1.85 13.68 2.54
N GLU A 33 1.33 13.28 1.38
CA GLU A 33 0.46 12.11 1.25
C GLU A 33 1.29 10.81 1.18
N MET A 34 2.46 10.84 0.55
CA MET A 34 3.38 9.69 0.53
C MET A 34 3.86 9.32 1.95
N ASP A 35 4.06 10.32 2.81
CA ASP A 35 4.54 10.14 4.19
C ASP A 35 3.50 9.51 5.13
N LEU A 36 2.26 9.30 4.65
CA LEU A 36 1.26 8.48 5.35
C LEU A 36 1.53 6.97 5.23
N PHE A 37 2.36 6.56 4.26
CA PHE A 37 2.73 5.18 4.00
C PHE A 37 4.14 4.87 4.50
N GLU A 38 4.40 3.61 4.81
CA GLU A 38 5.72 3.14 5.21
C GLU A 38 6.64 2.92 4.00
N GLY A 39 7.94 3.08 4.24
CA GLY A 39 8.97 2.97 3.21
C GLY A 39 9.27 4.28 2.50
N LYS A 40 10.39 4.28 1.75
CA LYS A 40 10.93 5.47 1.07
C LYS A 40 10.85 5.38 -0.46
N GLY A 41 10.11 4.39 -0.98
CA GLY A 41 9.95 4.20 -2.41
C GLY A 41 9.29 5.40 -3.09
N LYS A 42 9.76 5.70 -4.31
CA LYS A 42 9.24 6.80 -5.14
C LYS A 42 7.98 6.39 -5.93
N THR A 43 7.82 5.08 -6.17
CA THR A 43 6.72 4.51 -6.98
C THR A 43 5.75 3.71 -6.11
N MET A 44 6.28 2.85 -5.25
CA MET A 44 5.51 2.01 -4.32
C MET A 44 5.96 2.24 -2.88
N ARG A 45 4.99 2.29 -1.98
CA ARG A 45 5.17 2.25 -0.51
C ARG A 45 4.26 1.19 0.07
N HIS A 46 4.36 0.91 1.37
CA HIS A 46 3.60 -0.18 1.98
C HIS A 46 3.02 0.16 3.34
N LEU A 47 2.20 -0.75 3.85
CA LEU A 47 1.80 -0.88 5.24
C LEU A 47 2.06 -2.33 5.66
N LYS A 48 2.81 -2.52 6.75
CA LYS A 48 2.98 -3.84 7.36
C LYS A 48 1.90 -4.08 8.42
N ILE A 49 1.41 -5.31 8.47
CA ILE A 49 0.46 -5.78 9.47
C ILE A 49 1.04 -7.08 10.03
N PHE A 50 1.52 -7.04 11.27
CA PHE A 50 2.14 -8.21 11.92
C PHE A 50 1.12 -9.07 12.66
N SER A 51 -0.04 -8.51 13.01
CA SER A 51 -1.08 -9.22 13.75
C SER A 51 -2.48 -8.71 13.43
N GLU A 52 -3.50 -9.52 13.72
CA GLU A 52 -4.91 -9.13 13.52
C GLU A 52 -5.31 -7.89 14.33
N LYS A 53 -4.67 -7.67 15.49
CA LYS A 53 -4.91 -6.52 16.35
C LYS A 53 -4.47 -5.19 15.72
N GLU A 54 -3.55 -5.23 14.77
CA GLU A 54 -3.06 -4.05 14.05
C GLU A 54 -3.95 -3.68 12.85
N ILE A 55 -4.96 -4.50 12.53
CA ILE A 55 -5.88 -4.24 11.42
C ILE A 55 -6.80 -3.08 11.78
N ASP A 56 -6.36 -1.87 11.43
CA ASP A 56 -7.20 -0.67 11.47
C ASP A 56 -7.88 -0.45 10.12
N LYS A 57 -9.15 -0.85 10.04
CA LYS A 57 -9.99 -0.67 8.86
C LYS A 57 -10.09 0.80 8.42
N LYS A 58 -10.15 1.75 9.36
CA LYS A 58 -10.26 3.19 9.03
C LYS A 58 -8.96 3.68 8.39
N LYS A 59 -7.80 3.29 8.96
CA LYS A 59 -6.48 3.62 8.39
C LYS A 59 -6.32 3.01 6.99
N ILE A 60 -6.63 1.73 6.82
CA ILE A 60 -6.50 1.04 5.51
C ILE A 60 -7.38 1.71 4.45
N VAL A 61 -8.64 2.00 4.76
CA VAL A 61 -9.56 2.68 3.83
C VAL A 61 -9.07 4.09 3.48
N LYS A 62 -8.49 4.83 4.44
CA LYS A 62 -7.90 6.14 4.19
C LYS A 62 -6.72 6.04 3.21
N LEU A 63 -5.81 5.09 3.43
CA LEU A 63 -4.65 4.86 2.57
C LEU A 63 -5.07 4.42 1.15
N LEU A 64 -6.10 3.56 1.02
CA LEU A 64 -6.67 3.17 -0.26
C LEU A 64 -7.25 4.37 -1.04
N LYS A 65 -7.94 5.28 -0.35
CA LYS A 65 -8.46 6.52 -0.97
C LYS A 65 -7.34 7.43 -1.46
N VAL A 66 -6.24 7.53 -0.71
CA VAL A 66 -5.06 8.30 -1.12
C VAL A 66 -4.38 7.64 -2.33
N ALA A 67 -4.15 6.33 -2.28
CA ALA A 67 -3.57 5.57 -3.39
C ALA A 67 -4.42 5.66 -4.68
N LYS A 68 -5.75 5.83 -4.56
CA LYS A 68 -6.63 6.08 -5.71
C LYS A 68 -6.24 7.34 -6.51
N LYS A 69 -5.65 8.36 -5.87
CA LYS A 69 -5.17 9.58 -6.54
C LYS A 69 -3.83 9.38 -7.25
N ALA A 70 -3.06 8.35 -6.90
CA ALA A 70 -1.76 8.10 -7.52
C ALA A 70 -1.93 7.81 -9.01
N LYS A 71 -0.97 8.26 -9.81
CA LYS A 71 -0.92 7.94 -11.24
C LYS A 71 -0.65 6.44 -11.38
N CYS A 72 -1.43 5.74 -12.22
CA CYS A 72 -1.08 4.37 -12.55
C CYS A 72 0.17 4.42 -13.43
N SER A 73 1.29 3.86 -12.98
CA SER A 73 2.29 3.31 -13.89
C SER A 73 1.87 1.88 -14.21
N CYS A 74 0.70 1.80 -14.85
CA CYS A 74 0.35 0.71 -15.71
C CYS A 74 1.19 0.94 -16.98
#